data_AF-A0A182T5X1-F1
#
_entry.id   AF-A0A182T5X1-F1
#
_cell.length_a   1.000
_cell.length_b   1.000
_cell.length_c   1.000
_cell.angle_alpha   90.00
_cell.angle_beta   90.00
_cell.angle_gamma   90.00
#
_symmetry.space_group_name_H-M   'P 1'
#
loop_
_entity.id
_entity.type
_entity.pdbx_description
1 polymer ?
#
loop_
_entity_poly.entity_id
_entity_poly.type
_entity_poly.pdbx_seq_one_letter_code
_entity_poly.pdbx_strand_id
1 'polypeptide(L)'
;MVDAHANLRTYEIGQNTLESKAHRALELLEDYHSRLSSPQDRALRSAIERVIRIFKSRLFQALLDIQEFYELTLLDESKTVQQKTAETLLIASKWEQDNAIKANEHQVPGTGYGRNLRHLGTGIYTTRVQEDETDQ
;
A
#
# COMPACT_ATOMS: atom_id res chain seq x y z
N MET A 1 7.37 -46.83 -13.29
CA MET A 1 7.88 -45.48 -13.63
C MET A 1 6.67 -44.61 -13.90
N VAL A 2 6.22 -43.85 -12.91
CA VAL A 2 5.12 -42.89 -13.06
C VAL A 2 5.70 -41.56 -13.53
N ASP A 3 5.06 -40.97 -14.54
CA ASP A 3 5.57 -39.90 -15.38
C ASP A 3 6.02 -38.65 -14.62
N ALA A 4 7.34 -38.41 -14.59
CA ALA A 4 7.93 -37.14 -14.14
C ALA A 4 7.54 -35.94 -15.04
N HIS A 5 6.98 -36.20 -16.22
CA HIS A 5 6.54 -35.17 -17.17
C HIS A 5 5.18 -34.55 -16.81
N ALA A 6 4.37 -35.22 -15.99
CA ALA A 6 3.07 -34.68 -15.56
C ALA A 6 3.20 -33.56 -14.51
N ASN A 7 4.31 -33.55 -13.75
CA ASN A 7 4.54 -32.56 -12.69
C ASN A 7 5.02 -31.20 -13.22
N LEU A 8 5.59 -31.10 -14.42
CA LEU A 8 6.10 -29.82 -14.94
C LEU A 8 4.99 -28.90 -15.49
N ARG A 9 3.92 -29.46 -16.07
CA ARG A 9 2.79 -28.68 -16.60
C ARG A 9 1.93 -28.04 -15.52
N THR A 10 1.89 -28.62 -14.32
CA THR A 10 1.06 -28.12 -13.21
C THR A 10 1.64 -26.85 -12.58
N TYR A 11 2.96 -26.65 -12.65
CA TYR A 11 3.62 -25.44 -12.12
C TYR A 11 3.59 -24.26 -13.11
N GLU A 12 3.52 -24.51 -14.42
CA GLU A 12 3.46 -23.46 -15.45
C GLU A 12 2.11 -22.71 -15.47
N ILE A 13 1.02 -23.37 -15.06
CA ILE A 13 -0.34 -22.77 -15.06
C ILE A 13 -0.52 -21.82 -13.87
N GLY A 14 0.19 -22.01 -12.75
CA GLY A 14 0.09 -21.15 -11.57
C GLY A 14 0.71 -19.76 -11.78
N GLN A 15 1.89 -19.70 -12.40
CA GLN A 15 2.66 -18.45 -12.55
C GLN A 15 2.10 -17.51 -13.64
N ASN A 16 1.52 -18.05 -14.72
CA ASN A 16 0.88 -17.27 -15.78
C ASN A 16 -0.39 -16.51 -15.32
N THR A 17 -0.96 -16.85 -14.16
CA THR A 17 -2.19 -16.19 -13.67
C THR A 17 -1.93 -14.88 -12.92
N LEU A 18 -0.76 -14.70 -12.30
CA LEU A 18 -0.49 -13.51 -11.49
C LEU A 18 -0.02 -12.33 -12.36
N GLU A 19 0.88 -12.60 -13.31
CA GLU A 19 1.29 -11.62 -14.32
C GLU A 19 0.08 -11.15 -15.13
N SER A 20 -0.77 -12.08 -15.57
CA SER A 20 -2.04 -11.75 -16.24
C SER A 20 -2.95 -10.86 -15.37
N LYS A 21 -3.07 -11.14 -14.07
CA LYS A 21 -3.90 -10.33 -13.15
C LYS A 21 -3.37 -8.92 -12.93
N ALA A 22 -2.06 -8.76 -12.74
CA ALA A 22 -1.45 -7.45 -12.53
C ALA A 22 -1.54 -6.58 -13.79
N HIS A 23 -1.27 -7.17 -14.95
CA HIS A 23 -1.41 -6.49 -16.23
C HIS A 23 -2.87 -6.08 -16.49
N ARG A 24 -3.81 -7.00 -16.21
CA ARG A 24 -5.25 -6.77 -16.35
C ARG A 24 -5.75 -5.65 -15.43
N ALA A 25 -5.21 -5.51 -14.22
CA ALA A 25 -5.63 -4.47 -13.29
C ALA A 25 -5.29 -3.06 -13.81
N LEU A 26 -4.08 -2.87 -14.37
CA LEU A 26 -3.68 -1.60 -14.96
C LEU A 26 -4.46 -1.29 -16.24
N GLU A 27 -4.65 -2.30 -17.09
CA GLU A 27 -5.46 -2.21 -18.31
C GLU A 27 -6.89 -1.72 -18.01
N LEU A 28 -7.56 -2.30 -17.01
CA LEU A 28 -8.91 -1.89 -16.62
C LEU A 28 -8.97 -0.43 -16.16
N LEU A 29 -7.93 0.05 -15.46
CA LEU A 29 -7.86 1.44 -15.00
C LEU A 29 -7.63 2.40 -16.16
N GLU A 30 -6.77 2.04 -17.11
CA GLU A 30 -6.53 2.81 -18.35
C GLU A 30 -7.78 2.84 -19.24
N ASP A 31 -8.50 1.72 -19.34
CA ASP A 31 -9.77 1.61 -20.04
C ASP A 31 -10.84 2.50 -19.42
N TYR A 32 -10.95 2.51 -18.08
CA TYR A 32 -11.90 3.40 -17.40
C TYR A 32 -11.52 4.87 -17.61
N HIS A 33 -10.23 5.20 -17.49
CA HIS A 33 -9.70 6.55 -17.73
C HIS A 33 -10.03 7.05 -19.14
N SER A 34 -9.88 6.20 -20.17
CA SER A 34 -10.13 6.57 -21.57
C SER A 34 -11.62 6.85 -21.86
N ARG A 35 -12.53 6.23 -21.10
CA ARG A 35 -13.98 6.43 -21.22
C ARG A 35 -14.48 7.73 -20.60
N LEU A 36 -13.67 8.41 -19.78
CA LEU A 36 -14.00 9.71 -19.18
C LEU A 36 -13.79 10.86 -20.20
N SER A 37 -14.79 11.07 -21.05
CA SER A 37 -14.77 12.07 -22.12
C SER A 37 -15.50 13.37 -21.76
N SER A 38 -16.35 13.35 -20.71
CA SER A 38 -17.22 14.48 -20.39
C SER A 38 -16.48 15.59 -19.64
N PRO A 39 -16.84 16.89 -19.83
CA PRO A 39 -16.20 18.00 -19.12
C PRO A 39 -16.27 17.89 -17.59
N GLN A 40 -17.37 17.34 -17.05
CA GLN A 40 -17.52 17.13 -15.61
C GLN A 40 -16.54 16.09 -15.03
N ASP A 41 -16.01 15.18 -15.84
CA ASP A 41 -15.14 14.09 -15.39
C ASP A 41 -13.66 14.51 -15.34
N ARG A 42 -13.33 15.74 -15.77
CA ARG A 42 -11.95 16.22 -15.93
C ARG A 42 -11.09 16.06 -14.67
N ALA A 43 -11.66 16.35 -13.50
CA ALA A 43 -10.95 16.22 -12.22
C ALA A 43 -10.63 14.75 -11.90
N LEU A 44 -11.61 13.86 -12.07
CA LEU A 44 -11.43 12.42 -11.87
C LEU A 44 -10.43 11.84 -12.86
N ARG A 45 -10.54 12.20 -14.15
CA ARG A 45 -9.60 11.79 -15.19
C ARG A 45 -8.16 12.17 -14.84
N SER A 46 -7.94 13.42 -14.41
CA SER A 46 -6.62 13.92 -14.00
C SER A 46 -6.08 13.18 -12.77
N ALA A 47 -6.95 12.84 -11.81
CA ALA A 47 -6.58 12.06 -10.64
C ALA A 47 -6.16 10.63 -11.00
N ILE A 48 -6.91 9.95 -11.87
CA ILE A 48 -6.59 8.61 -12.34
C ILE A 48 -5.30 8.60 -13.15
N GLU A 49 -5.11 9.57 -14.05
CA GLU A 49 -3.86 9.73 -14.81
C GLU A 49 -2.65 9.85 -13.88
N ARG A 50 -2.79 10.61 -12.79
CA ARG A 50 -1.74 10.72 -11.77
C ARG A 50 -1.46 9.37 -11.09
N VAL A 51 -2.49 8.60 -10.74
CA VAL A 51 -2.33 7.26 -10.15
C VAL A 51 -1.59 6.33 -11.12
N ILE A 52 -1.99 6.29 -12.39
CA ILE A 52 -1.33 5.47 -13.43
C ILE A 52 0.15 5.86 -13.57
N ARG A 53 0.46 7.17 -13.64
CA ARG A 53 1.84 7.65 -13.75
C ARG A 53 2.70 7.26 -12.54
N ILE A 54 2.19 7.46 -11.33
CA ILE A 54 2.90 7.09 -10.09
C ILE A 54 3.12 5.59 -10.05
N PHE A 55 2.10 4.79 -10.40
CA PHE A 55 2.20 3.34 -10.42
C PHE A 55 3.28 2.86 -11.41
N LYS A 56 3.25 3.33 -12.66
CA LYS A 56 4.26 3.00 -13.69
C LYS A 56 5.66 3.41 -13.25
N SER A 57 5.81 4.59 -12.65
CA SER A 57 7.10 5.04 -12.11
C SER A 57 7.62 4.10 -11.02
N ARG A 58 6.77 3.69 -10.07
CA ARG A 58 7.17 2.75 -9.01
C ARG A 58 7.53 1.37 -9.56
N LEU A 59 6.76 0.88 -10.53
CA LEU A 59 7.07 -0.38 -11.22
C LEU A 59 8.42 -0.31 -11.91
N PHE A 60 8.68 0.77 -12.65
CA PHE A 60 9.96 0.94 -13.34
C PHE A 60 11.14 1.02 -12.38
N GLN A 61 11.01 1.75 -11.26
CA GLN A 61 12.04 1.78 -10.22
C GLN A 61 12.31 0.39 -9.64
N ALA A 62 11.26 -0.38 -9.31
CA ALA A 62 11.44 -1.75 -8.82
C ALA A 62 12.15 -2.67 -9.83
N LEU A 63 11.88 -2.48 -11.13
CA LEU A 63 12.58 -3.22 -12.19
C LEU A 63 14.05 -2.80 -12.30
N LEU A 64 14.36 -1.51 -12.18
CA LEU A 64 15.74 -1.01 -12.14
C LEU A 64 16.51 -1.55 -10.93
N ASP A 65 15.89 -1.59 -9.75
CA ASP A 65 16.51 -2.16 -8.54
C ASP A 65 16.90 -3.64 -8.75
N ILE A 66 16.05 -4.43 -9.41
CA ILE A 66 16.35 -5.82 -9.77
C ILE A 66 17.49 -5.89 -10.78
N GLN A 67 17.45 -5.04 -11.81
CA GLN A 67 18.48 -5.01 -12.86
C GLN A 67 19.85 -4.63 -12.27
N GLU A 68 19.91 -3.59 -11.43
CA GLU A 68 21.14 -3.16 -10.75
C GLU A 68 21.71 -4.30 -9.89
N PHE A 69 20.88 -4.97 -9.08
CA PHE A 69 21.31 -6.12 -8.31
C PHE A 69 21.86 -7.25 -9.21
N TYR A 70 21.17 -7.55 -10.32
CA TYR A 70 21.61 -8.58 -11.24
C TYR A 70 22.99 -8.24 -11.84
N GLU A 71 23.20 -6.99 -12.25
CA GLU A 71 24.46 -6.53 -12.85
C GLU A 71 25.60 -6.45 -11.82
N LEU A 72 25.35 -5.87 -10.64
CA LEU A 72 26.40 -5.63 -9.63
C LEU A 72 26.73 -6.86 -8.78
N THR A 73 25.80 -7.79 -8.60
CA THR A 73 26.02 -8.98 -7.76
C THR A 73 26.11 -10.24 -8.60
N LEU A 74 25.13 -10.51 -9.46
CA LEU A 74 25.03 -11.81 -10.11
C LEU A 74 25.94 -11.94 -11.34
N LEU A 75 26.12 -10.88 -12.12
CA LEU A 75 27.01 -10.86 -13.29
C LEU A 75 28.49 -10.59 -12.94
N ASP A 76 28.80 -10.15 -11.72
CA ASP A 76 30.18 -9.92 -11.30
C ASP A 76 30.95 -11.26 -11.19
N GLU A 77 31.84 -11.54 -12.14
CA GLU A 77 32.66 -12.75 -12.18
C GLU A 77 33.75 -12.78 -11.10
N SER A 78 34.09 -11.63 -10.50
CA SER A 78 35.07 -11.56 -9.40
C SER A 78 34.51 -12.05 -8.06
N LYS A 79 33.18 -12.08 -7.93
CA LYS A 79 32.49 -12.54 -6.72
C LYS A 79 32.33 -14.06 -6.71
N THR A 80 32.71 -14.65 -5.59
CA THR A 80 32.44 -16.08 -5.31
C THR A 80 30.94 -16.33 -5.15
N VAL A 81 30.51 -17.58 -5.37
CA VAL A 81 29.11 -17.98 -5.16
C VAL A 81 28.64 -17.64 -3.75
N GLN A 82 29.49 -17.83 -2.73
CA GLN A 82 29.18 -17.54 -1.34
C GLN A 82 28.91 -16.05 -1.10
N GLN A 83 29.71 -15.16 -1.71
CA GLN A 83 29.48 -13.71 -1.64
C GLN A 83 28.17 -13.33 -2.32
N LYS A 84 27.91 -13.87 -3.53
CA LYS A 84 26.64 -13.65 -4.24
C LYS A 84 25.45 -14.09 -3.41
N THR A 85 25.53 -15.26 -2.76
CA THR A 85 24.47 -15.75 -1.87
C THR A 85 24.25 -14.81 -0.69
N ALA A 86 25.32 -14.35 -0.02
CA ALA A 86 25.20 -13.43 1.11
C ALA A 86 24.54 -12.10 0.69
N GLU A 87 24.98 -11.49 -0.41
CA GLU A 87 24.40 -10.25 -0.95
C GLU A 87 22.93 -10.43 -1.36
N THR A 88 22.60 -11.57 -1.97
CA THR A 88 21.22 -11.91 -2.37
C THR A 88 20.29 -12.01 -1.15
N LEU A 89 20.76 -12.62 -0.05
CA LEU A 89 19.97 -12.71 1.19
C LEU A 89 19.77 -11.33 1.80
N LEU A 90 20.81 -10.48 1.80
CA LEU A 90 20.72 -9.13 2.34
C LEU A 90 19.71 -8.25 1.59
N ILE A 91 19.72 -8.27 0.25
CA ILE A 91 18.76 -7.48 -0.53
C ILE A 91 17.32 -7.99 -0.37
N ALA A 92 17.13 -9.31 -0.26
CA ALA A 92 15.82 -9.89 0.03
C ALA A 92 15.29 -9.43 1.40
N SER A 93 16.10 -9.54 2.46
CA SER A 93 15.73 -9.06 3.80
C SER A 93 15.44 -7.55 3.82
N LYS A 94 16.19 -6.75 3.06
CA LYS A 94 15.94 -5.31 2.92
C LYS A 94 14.54 -5.05 2.31
N TRP A 95 14.21 -5.71 1.20
CA TRP A 95 12.91 -5.54 0.55
C TRP A 95 11.74 -5.99 1.44
N GLU A 96 11.92 -7.05 2.22
CA GLU A 96 10.92 -7.50 3.21
C GLU A 96 10.67 -6.45 4.28
N GLN A 97 11.73 -5.84 4.82
CA GLN A 97 11.64 -4.76 5.82
C GLN A 97 10.98 -3.50 5.25
N ASP A 98 11.39 -3.07 4.05
CA ASP A 98 10.82 -1.90 3.37
C ASP A 98 9.31 -2.07 3.14
N ASN A 99 8.86 -3.28 2.83
CA ASN A 99 7.44 -3.60 2.69
C ASN A 99 6.70 -3.58 4.03
N ALA A 100 7.32 -4.08 5.11
CA ALA A 100 6.73 -4.05 6.45
C ALA A 100 6.58 -2.62 7.00
N ILE A 101 7.57 -1.75 6.76
CA ILE A 101 7.52 -0.33 7.17
C ILE A 101 6.37 0.38 6.43
N LYS A 102 6.25 0.17 5.11
CA LYS A 102 5.15 0.73 4.30
C LYS A 102 3.78 0.24 4.77
N ALA A 103 3.66 -1.01 5.22
CA ALA A 103 2.40 -1.54 5.74
C ALA A 103 1.99 -0.88 7.08
N ASN A 104 2.96 -0.62 7.96
CA ASN A 104 2.72 -0.01 9.27
C ASN A 104 2.42 1.49 9.19
N GLU A 105 2.91 2.21 8.17
CA GLU A 105 2.61 3.63 7.96
C GLU A 105 1.13 3.89 7.57
N HIS A 106 0.42 2.89 7.04
CA HIS A 106 -1.01 2.99 6.71
C HIS A 106 -1.95 2.81 7.92
N GLN A 107 -1.41 2.56 9.11
CA GLN A 107 -2.19 2.53 10.35
C GLN A 107 -2.07 3.88 11.05
N VAL A 108 -2.86 4.86 10.58
CA VAL A 108 -2.94 6.21 11.17
C VAL A 108 -3.37 6.08 12.65
N PRO A 109 -2.52 6.43 13.64
CA PRO A 109 -2.97 6.59 15.00
C PRO A 109 -3.57 8.00 15.11
N GLY A 110 -4.89 8.12 14.96
CA GLY A 110 -5.57 9.38 15.31
C GLY A 110 -6.72 9.83 14.41
N THR A 111 -7.73 8.99 14.19
CA THR A 111 -9.09 9.52 13.93
C THR A 111 -10.04 8.98 14.99
N GLY A 112 -9.88 9.49 16.21
CA GLY A 112 -10.84 9.32 17.29
C GLY A 112 -12.04 10.25 17.10
N TYR A 113 -12.92 9.95 16.14
CA TYR A 113 -14.29 10.45 16.14
C TYR A 113 -15.22 9.28 16.43
N GLY A 114 -15.31 8.92 17.72
CA GLY A 114 -16.18 7.86 18.22
C GLY A 114 -16.80 8.27 19.55
N ARG A 115 -18.07 8.67 19.48
CA ARG A 115 -19.10 8.60 20.53
C ARG A 115 -18.76 9.14 21.93
N ASN A 116 -19.31 10.31 22.25
CA ASN A 116 -19.98 10.51 23.54
C ASN A 116 -21.25 11.35 23.33
N LEU A 117 -22.36 10.70 23.02
CA LEU A 117 -23.69 11.25 23.28
C LEU A 117 -24.13 10.72 24.66
N ARG A 118 -23.60 11.34 25.72
CA ARG A 118 -24.09 11.12 27.09
C ARG A 118 -25.07 12.24 27.45
N HIS A 119 -26.30 11.81 27.72
CA HIS A 119 -27.27 12.41 28.64
C HIS A 119 -27.29 13.95 28.76
N LEU A 120 -28.29 14.57 28.13
CA LEU A 120 -28.88 15.82 28.60
C LEU A 120 -29.60 15.54 29.93
N GLY A 121 -28.96 15.95 31.01
CA GLY A 121 -29.46 15.90 32.38
C GLY A 121 -28.59 16.78 33.26
N THR A 122 -28.37 18.04 32.86
CA THR A 122 -27.64 19.01 33.66
C THR A 122 -28.60 19.64 34.66
N GLY A 123 -28.49 19.16 35.91
CA GLY A 123 -29.09 19.78 37.07
C GLY A 123 -28.52 21.18 37.31
N ILE A 124 -29.44 22.12 37.47
CA ILE A 124 -29.48 23.14 38.53
C ILE A 124 -28.16 23.33 39.32
N TYR A 125 -27.40 24.36 38.92
CA TYR A 125 -26.53 25.07 39.86
C TYR A 125 -27.43 25.93 40.74
N THR A 126 -27.52 25.58 42.02
CA THR A 126 -28.11 26.42 43.06
C THR A 126 -27.12 27.51 43.44
N THR A 127 -27.37 28.74 42.99
CA THR A 127 -26.68 29.91 43.53
C THR A 127 -27.26 30.19 44.91
N ARG A 128 -26.40 30.05 45.92
CA ARG A 128 -26.63 30.38 47.33
C ARG A 128 -26.98 31.87 47.42
N VAL A 129 -28.23 32.20 47.78
CA VAL A 129 -28.61 33.56 48.15
C VAL A 129 -28.07 33.83 49.56
N GLN A 130 -27.40 34.96 49.70
CA GLN A 130 -26.87 35.48 50.95
C GLN A 130 -28.03 36.18 51.65
N GLU A 131 -28.51 35.59 52.74
CA GLU A 131 -29.41 36.24 53.68
C GLU A 131 -28.60 37.28 54.47
N ASP A 132 -28.91 38.56 54.29
CA ASP A 132 -28.56 39.61 55.24
C ASP A 132 -29.84 40.29 55.71
N GLU A 133 -30.11 40.03 56.98
CA GLU A 133 -30.79 40.81 58.03
C GLU A 133 -32.05 41.64 57.72
N THR A 134 -33.13 41.18 58.36
CA THR A 134 -34.23 41.99 58.93
C THR A 134 -33.72 42.99 59.96
N ASP A 135 -34.21 44.24 59.91
CA ASP A 135 -34.90 44.81 61.08
C ASP A 135 -35.85 45.96 60.70
N GLN A 136 -37.11 45.78 61.09
CA GLN A 136 -38.04 46.84 61.48
C GLN A 136 -38.95 46.29 62.58
#